data_AF-A0A8T7M0Q7-F1
#
_entry.id   AF-A0A8T7M0Q7-F1
#
_cell.length_a   1.000
_cell.length_b   1.000
_cell.length_c   1.000
_cell.angle_alpha   90.00
_cell.angle_beta   90.00
_cell.angle_gamma   90.00
#
_symmetry.space_group_name_H-M   'P 1'
#
loop_
_entity.id
_entity.type
_entity.pdbx_description
1 polymer ?
#
loop_
_entity_poly.entity_id
_entity_poly.type
_entity_poly.pdbx_seq_one_letter_code
_entity_poly.pdbx_strand_id
1 'polypeptide(L)'
;MDISTFYAVTSAICFTLVGLWWSVVKDKPEWLVDEAKKRTAGGVYASFLLPGVMSLAAQIGVESSLIWRGVFFLASAAGIVFASKLIKLTRETNPKGAFSRNSWVVPVLYGLVLFFAVFAGLAQLIGLQALQLEALLLCGLILCAHAMAWEFTTA
;
A
#
# COMPACT_ATOMS: atom_id res chain seq x y z
N MET A 1 22.47 -0.55 1.96
CA MET A 1 21.71 -0.94 0.75
C MET A 1 21.42 0.33 -0.01
N ASP A 2 21.69 0.39 -1.31
CA ASP A 2 21.30 1.54 -2.12
C ASP A 2 19.78 1.54 -2.37
N ILE A 3 19.25 2.70 -2.78
CA ILE A 3 17.81 2.88 -2.95
C ILE A 3 17.23 2.03 -4.08
N SER A 4 18.02 1.74 -5.12
CA SER A 4 17.62 0.90 -6.25
C SER A 4 17.37 -0.54 -5.80
N THR A 5 18.31 -1.09 -5.03
CA THR A 5 18.23 -2.43 -4.45
C THR A 5 17.03 -2.54 -3.51
N PHE A 6 16.76 -1.52 -2.69
CA PHE A 6 15.58 -1.49 -1.84
C PHE A 6 14.29 -1.65 -2.66
N TYR A 7 14.13 -0.85 -3.72
CA TYR A 7 12.93 -0.88 -4.56
C TYR A 7 12.82 -2.18 -5.37
N ALA A 8 13.93 -2.74 -5.83
CA ALA A 8 13.96 -4.04 -6.49
C ALA A 8 13.45 -5.16 -5.56
N VAL A 9 14.01 -5.25 -4.36
CA VAL A 9 13.62 -6.25 -3.35
C VAL A 9 12.18 -6.02 -2.90
N THR A 10 11.78 -4.77 -2.65
CA THR A 10 10.43 -4.44 -2.21
C THR A 10 9.38 -4.78 -3.27
N SER A 11 9.66 -4.49 -4.54
CA SER A 11 8.80 -4.89 -5.66
C SER A 11 8.62 -6.41 -5.69
N ALA A 12 9.72 -7.17 -5.63
CA ALA A 12 9.69 -8.63 -5.66
C ALA A 12 8.90 -9.23 -4.48
N ILE A 13 9.12 -8.73 -3.25
CA ILE A 13 8.39 -9.17 -2.05
C ILE A 13 6.90 -8.86 -2.19
N CYS A 14 6.54 -7.64 -2.59
CA CYS A 14 5.15 -7.24 -2.73
C CYS A 14 4.39 -8.09 -3.75
N PHE A 15 4.97 -8.34 -4.93
CA PHE A 15 4.34 -9.22 -5.93
C PHE A 15 4.26 -10.67 -5.47
N THR A 16 5.24 -11.15 -4.69
CA THR A 16 5.18 -12.47 -4.06
C THR A 16 4.03 -12.55 -3.06
N LEU A 17 3.87 -11.55 -2.20
CA LEU A 17 2.77 -11.47 -1.25
C LEU A 17 1.41 -11.38 -1.94
N VAL A 18 1.31 -10.66 -3.07
CA VAL A 18 0.12 -10.67 -3.92
C VAL A 18 -0.22 -12.08 -4.41
N GLY A 19 0.79 -12.82 -4.90
CA GLY A 19 0.61 -14.20 -5.34
C GLY A 19 0.18 -15.14 -4.21
N LEU A 20 0.82 -15.04 -3.04
CA LEU A 20 0.45 -15.82 -1.85
C LEU A 20 -0.97 -15.48 -1.37
N TRP A 21 -1.33 -14.20 -1.37
CA TRP A 21 -2.68 -13.74 -1.01
C TRP A 21 -3.75 -14.34 -1.92
N TRP A 22 -3.48 -14.44 -3.23
CA TRP A 22 -4.39 -15.09 -4.17
C TRP A 22 -4.66 -16.55 -3.81
N SER A 23 -3.62 -17.30 -3.42
CA SER A 23 -3.78 -18.69 -2.95
C SER A 23 -4.69 -18.77 -1.72
N VAL A 24 -4.48 -17.90 -0.73
CA VAL A 24 -5.32 -17.85 0.48
C VAL A 24 -6.79 -17.55 0.12
N VAL A 25 -7.04 -16.57 -0.75
CA VAL A 25 -8.40 -16.22 -1.19
C VAL A 25 -9.05 -17.36 -1.98
N LYS A 26 -8.28 -18.06 -2.82
CA LYS A 26 -8.78 -19.20 -3.60
C LYS A 26 -9.24 -20.35 -2.71
N ASP A 27 -8.57 -20.57 -1.58
CA ASP A 27 -8.92 -21.61 -0.60
C ASP A 27 -10.13 -21.24 0.27
N LYS A 28 -10.67 -20.03 0.11
CA LYS A 28 -11.80 -19.46 0.88
C LYS A 28 -12.91 -18.93 -0.04
N PRO A 29 -13.55 -19.78 -0.87
CA PRO A 29 -14.54 -19.34 -1.84
C PRO A 29 -15.75 -18.62 -1.21
N GLU A 30 -16.07 -18.91 0.06
CA GLU A 30 -17.11 -18.23 0.83
C GLU A 30 -16.86 -16.72 0.99
N TRP A 31 -15.60 -16.26 0.97
CA TRP A 31 -15.27 -14.84 1.00
C TRP A 31 -15.66 -14.11 -0.29
N LEU A 32 -15.77 -14.81 -1.41
CA LEU A 32 -16.11 -14.21 -2.70
C LEU A 32 -17.62 -14.10 -2.93
N VAL A 33 -18.42 -14.82 -2.15
CA VAL A 33 -19.89 -14.75 -2.16
C VAL A 33 -20.39 -13.57 -1.34
N ASP A 34 -19.76 -13.32 -0.19
CA ASP A 34 -20.04 -12.15 0.67
C ASP A 34 -19.35 -10.90 0.11
N GLU A 35 -20.14 -9.92 -0.35
CA GLU A 35 -19.62 -8.70 -0.97
C GLU A 35 -18.73 -7.87 -0.01
N ALA A 36 -18.97 -7.92 1.30
CA ALA A 36 -18.14 -7.21 2.28
C ALA A 36 -16.78 -7.90 2.46
N LYS A 37 -16.76 -9.23 2.55
CA LYS A 37 -15.51 -10.01 2.63
C LYS A 37 -14.72 -9.92 1.32
N LYS A 38 -15.39 -9.99 0.18
CA LYS A 38 -14.79 -9.85 -1.15
C LYS A 38 -14.06 -8.51 -1.31
N ARG A 39 -14.71 -7.41 -0.91
CA ARG A 39 -14.09 -6.07 -0.94
C ARG A 39 -12.92 -5.96 0.02
N THR A 40 -13.01 -6.59 1.19
CA THR A 40 -11.91 -6.60 2.17
C THR A 40 -10.71 -7.40 1.69
N ALA A 41 -10.95 -8.58 1.11
CA ALA A 41 -9.90 -9.37 0.47
C ALA A 41 -9.24 -8.62 -0.71
N GLY A 42 -10.04 -7.89 -1.50
CA GLY A 42 -9.52 -7.00 -2.56
C GLY A 42 -8.72 -5.82 -2.01
N GLY A 43 -9.08 -5.31 -0.83
CA GLY A 43 -8.33 -4.26 -0.14
C GLY A 43 -6.94 -4.72 0.33
N VAL A 44 -6.84 -5.92 0.91
CA VAL A 44 -5.56 -6.55 1.28
C VAL A 44 -4.70 -6.76 0.03
N TYR A 45 -5.29 -7.27 -1.05
CA TYR A 45 -4.63 -7.42 -2.35
C TYR A 45 -4.03 -6.09 -2.84
N ALA A 46 -4.83 -5.02 -2.87
CA ALA A 46 -4.39 -3.70 -3.31
C ALA A 46 -3.27 -3.13 -2.43
N SER A 47 -3.28 -3.44 -1.13
CA SER A 47 -2.30 -2.97 -0.16
C SER A 47 -0.91 -3.58 -0.36
N PHE A 48 -0.79 -4.74 -1.01
CA PHE A 48 0.49 -5.28 -1.47
C PHE A 48 0.82 -4.85 -2.90
N LEU A 49 -0.19 -4.82 -3.79
CA LEU A 49 0.01 -4.50 -5.20
C LEU A 49 0.53 -3.07 -5.40
N LEU A 50 -0.08 -2.08 -4.74
CA LEU A 50 0.27 -0.67 -4.93
C LEU A 50 1.73 -0.38 -4.55
N PRO A 51 2.22 -0.78 -3.36
CA PRO A 51 3.65 -0.68 -3.03
C PRO A 51 4.58 -1.40 -4.01
N GLY A 52 4.17 -2.57 -4.52
CA GLY A 52 4.95 -3.31 -5.52
C GLY A 52 5.10 -2.54 -6.84
N VAL A 53 4.00 -2.01 -7.37
CA VAL A 53 3.98 -1.21 -8.61
C VAL A 53 4.77 0.09 -8.43
N MET A 54 4.60 0.78 -7.30
CA MET A 54 5.39 1.97 -6.98
C MET A 54 6.88 1.63 -6.94
N SER A 55 7.24 0.52 -6.30
CA SER A 55 8.64 0.10 -6.24
C SER A 55 9.21 -0.29 -7.61
N LEU A 56 8.40 -0.84 -8.51
CA LEU A 56 8.79 -1.07 -9.90
C LEU A 56 8.99 0.25 -10.66
N ALA A 57 8.09 1.21 -10.48
CA ALA A 57 8.19 2.52 -11.14
C ALA A 57 9.40 3.33 -10.67
N ALA A 58 9.80 3.20 -9.40
CA ALA A 58 11.02 3.81 -8.88
C ALA A 58 12.29 3.25 -9.57
N GLN A 59 12.27 1.99 -10.02
CA GLN A 59 13.37 1.39 -10.79
C GLN A 59 13.38 1.84 -12.26
N ILE A 60 12.20 2.02 -12.87
CA ILE A 60 12.09 2.48 -14.26
C ILE A 60 12.44 3.99 -14.36
N GLY A 61 12.05 4.77 -13.35
CA GLY A 61 12.19 6.22 -13.33
C GLY A 61 13.54 6.76 -12.84
N VAL A 62 14.60 5.94 -12.78
CA VAL A 62 15.92 6.35 -12.24
C VAL A 62 16.47 7.57 -12.98
N GLU A 63 16.29 7.64 -14.31
CA GLU A 63 16.74 8.77 -15.13
C GLU A 63 15.69 9.87 -15.31
N SER A 64 14.41 9.57 -15.10
CA SER A 64 13.31 10.51 -15.29
C SER A 64 12.41 10.57 -14.06
N SER A 65 12.57 11.65 -13.29
CA SER A 65 11.80 11.87 -12.07
C SER A 65 10.28 11.94 -12.33
N LEU A 66 9.84 12.29 -13.54
CA LEU A 66 8.43 12.38 -13.88
C LEU A 66 7.73 11.02 -13.90
N ILE A 67 8.44 9.95 -14.27
CA ILE A 67 7.86 8.60 -14.40
C ILE A 67 7.46 8.08 -13.03
N TRP A 68 8.40 8.04 -12.08
CA TRP A 68 8.11 7.53 -10.74
C TRP A 68 7.11 8.42 -10.02
N ARG A 69 7.21 9.75 -10.15
CA ARG A 69 6.26 10.70 -9.51
C ARG A 69 4.84 10.51 -10.03
N GLY A 70 4.68 10.33 -11.35
CA GLY A 70 3.38 10.08 -11.96
C GLY A 70 2.75 8.78 -11.44
N VAL A 71 3.53 7.70 -11.34
CA VAL A 71 3.03 6.43 -10.81
C VAL A 71 2.70 6.54 -9.32
N PHE A 72 3.56 7.18 -8.52
CA PHE A 72 3.33 7.35 -7.08
C PHE A 72 2.09 8.21 -6.82
N PHE A 73 1.88 9.26 -7.60
CA PHE A 73 0.69 10.08 -7.55
C PHE A 73 -0.57 9.26 -7.84
N LEU A 74 -0.60 8.53 -8.96
CA LEU A 74 -1.76 7.72 -9.36
C LEU A 74 -2.03 6.57 -8.36
N ALA A 75 -0.99 5.85 -7.96
CA ALA A 75 -1.08 4.76 -7.01
C ALA A 75 -1.56 5.23 -5.63
N SER A 76 -1.10 6.40 -5.19
CA SER A 76 -1.53 6.97 -3.91
C SER A 76 -2.94 7.51 -3.95
N ALA A 77 -3.34 8.17 -5.02
CA ALA A 77 -4.72 8.60 -5.21
C ALA A 77 -5.67 7.39 -5.19
N ALA A 78 -5.31 6.32 -5.91
CA ALA A 78 -6.04 5.06 -5.87
C ALA A 78 -6.05 4.45 -4.46
N GLY A 79 -4.90 4.40 -3.78
CA GLY A 79 -4.73 3.91 -2.42
C GLY A 79 -5.62 4.63 -1.41
N ILE A 80 -5.70 5.96 -1.47
CA ILE A 80 -6.60 6.77 -0.63
C ILE A 80 -8.06 6.37 -0.87
N VAL A 81 -8.48 6.26 -2.13
CA VAL A 81 -9.86 5.89 -2.48
C VAL A 81 -10.20 4.49 -1.99
N PHE A 82 -9.32 3.51 -2.22
CA PHE A 82 -9.54 2.13 -1.78
C PHE A 82 -9.53 2.01 -0.26
N ALA A 83 -8.54 2.60 0.41
CA ALA A 83 -8.45 2.59 1.87
C ALA A 83 -9.66 3.27 2.52
N SER A 84 -10.08 4.44 2.02
CA SER A 84 -11.23 5.16 2.56
C SER A 84 -12.54 4.39 2.41
N LYS A 85 -12.75 3.72 1.27
CA LYS A 85 -13.91 2.84 1.06
C LYS A 85 -13.87 1.63 1.99
N LEU A 86 -12.68 1.06 2.19
CA LEU A 86 -12.51 -0.11 3.03
C LEU A 86 -12.73 0.21 4.51
N ILE A 87 -12.22 1.34 5.00
CA ILE A 87 -12.43 1.82 6.39
C ILE A 87 -13.90 1.88 6.74
N LYS A 88 -14.74 2.42 5.83
CA LYS A 88 -16.19 2.50 6.04
C LYS A 88 -16.78 1.10 6.22
N LEU A 89 -16.41 0.18 5.33
CA LEU A 89 -16.93 -1.18 5.33
C LEU A 89 -16.48 -1.98 6.58
N THR A 90 -15.20 -1.88 6.94
CA THR A 90 -14.62 -2.60 8.08
C THR A 90 -15.14 -2.08 9.43
N ARG A 91 -15.38 -0.77 9.57
CA ARG A 91 -15.98 -0.22 10.80
C ARG A 91 -17.40 -0.73 11.05
N GLU A 92 -18.16 -0.99 10.00
CA GLU A 92 -19.52 -1.53 10.09
C GLU A 92 -19.53 -3.02 10.47
N THR A 93 -18.53 -3.79 10.03
CA THR A 93 -18.46 -5.26 10.25
C THR A 93 -17.65 -5.67 11.49
N ASN A 94 -16.58 -4.95 11.83
CA ASN A 94 -15.74 -5.27 12.98
C ASN A 94 -15.24 -4.00 13.70
N PRO A 95 -16.06 -3.39 14.56
CA PRO A 95 -15.72 -2.15 15.25
C PRO A 95 -14.66 -2.30 16.36
N LYS A 96 -14.31 -3.54 16.77
CA LYS A 96 -13.36 -3.81 17.87
C LYS A 96 -11.95 -4.22 17.42
N GLY A 97 -11.74 -4.43 16.11
CA GLY A 97 -10.44 -4.78 15.54
C GLY A 97 -9.38 -3.67 15.71
N ALA A 98 -8.12 -4.07 15.90
CA ALA A 98 -7.01 -3.14 16.14
C ALA A 98 -6.74 -2.26 14.92
N PHE A 99 -6.80 -2.84 13.72
CA PHE A 99 -6.75 -2.15 12.45
C PHE A 99 -7.99 -1.28 12.26
N SER A 100 -9.21 -1.79 12.50
CA SER A 100 -10.45 -0.99 12.38
C SER A 100 -10.37 0.36 13.14
N ARG A 101 -9.82 0.35 14.36
CA ARG A 101 -9.61 1.56 15.19
C ARG A 101 -8.56 2.51 14.60
N ASN A 102 -7.45 1.98 14.10
CA ASN A 102 -6.29 2.74 13.62
C ASN A 102 -6.24 2.85 12.08
N SER A 103 -7.34 2.52 11.41
CA SER A 103 -7.39 2.38 9.96
C SER A 103 -7.18 3.68 9.19
N TRP A 104 -7.30 4.83 9.88
CA TRP A 104 -6.97 6.17 9.37
C TRP A 104 -5.49 6.33 9.00
N VAL A 105 -4.59 5.49 9.54
CA VAL A 105 -3.15 5.56 9.26
C VAL A 105 -2.86 5.31 7.78
N VAL A 106 -3.60 4.40 7.12
CA VAL A 106 -3.39 4.04 5.71
C VAL A 106 -3.64 5.20 4.75
N PRO A 107 -4.82 5.88 4.76
CA PRO A 107 -5.04 7.03 3.89
C PRO A 107 -4.12 8.21 4.24
N VAL A 108 -3.67 8.36 5.50
CA VAL A 108 -2.66 9.37 5.86
C VAL A 108 -1.31 9.04 5.21
N LEU A 109 -0.86 7.79 5.26
CA LEU A 109 0.38 7.38 4.61
C LEU A 109 0.31 7.58 3.09
N TYR A 110 -0.78 7.17 2.43
CA TYR A 110 -0.95 7.47 1.00
C TYR A 110 -1.07 8.97 0.72
N GLY A 111 -1.67 9.75 1.62
CA GLY A 111 -1.70 11.21 1.52
C GLY A 111 -0.31 11.83 1.56
N LEU A 112 0.58 11.32 2.43
CA LEU A 112 1.98 11.75 2.50
C LEU A 112 2.75 11.36 1.23
N VAL A 113 2.59 10.13 0.73
CA VAL A 113 3.19 9.70 -0.54
C VAL A 113 2.72 10.59 -1.69
N LEU A 114 1.41 10.86 -1.79
CA LEU A 114 0.86 11.75 -2.81
C LEU A 114 1.45 13.16 -2.70
N PHE A 115 1.58 13.67 -1.48
CA PHE A 115 2.18 14.98 -1.22
C PHE A 115 3.64 15.04 -1.66
N PHE A 116 4.47 14.05 -1.30
CA PHE A 116 5.89 14.04 -1.66
C PHE A 116 6.14 13.69 -3.13
N ALA A 117 5.25 12.94 -3.78
CA ALA A 117 5.26 12.78 -5.23
C ALA A 117 5.08 14.12 -5.96
N VAL A 118 4.22 15.02 -5.44
CA VAL A 118 4.03 16.37 -6.01
C VAL A 118 5.15 17.32 -5.58
N PHE A 119 5.53 17.31 -4.31
CA PHE A 119 6.48 18.26 -3.70
C PHE A 119 7.80 17.60 -3.32
N ALA A 120 8.39 16.83 -4.24
CA ALA A 120 9.62 16.07 -4.00
C ALA A 120 10.79 16.90 -3.46
N GLY A 121 10.86 18.19 -3.79
CA GLY A 121 11.89 19.12 -3.28
C GLY A 121 11.86 19.33 -1.77
N LEU A 122 10.70 19.14 -1.11
CA LEU A 122 10.58 19.32 0.35
C LEU A 122 11.33 18.25 1.14
N ALA A 123 11.61 17.07 0.55
CA ALA A 123 12.42 16.04 1.20
C ALA A 123 13.85 16.53 1.51
N GLN A 124 14.38 17.44 0.69
CA GLN A 124 15.72 17.99 0.90
C GLN A 124 15.82 18.88 2.15
N LEU A 125 14.69 19.48 2.59
CA LEU A 125 14.67 20.33 3.80
C LEU A 125 14.98 19.53 5.08
N ILE A 126 14.71 18.22 5.07
CA ILE A 126 15.01 17.30 6.16
C ILE A 126 16.24 16.44 5.87
N GLY A 127 17.05 16.81 4.87
CA GLY A 127 18.28 16.12 4.49
C GLY A 127 18.09 14.77 3.80
N LEU A 128 16.89 14.46 3.30
CA LEU A 128 16.59 13.21 2.63
C LEU A 128 16.41 13.38 1.12
N GLN A 129 16.75 12.35 0.36
CA GLN A 129 16.33 12.25 -1.03
C GLN A 129 14.84 11.91 -1.10
N ALA A 130 14.13 12.44 -2.10
CA ALA A 130 12.69 12.20 -2.25
C ALA A 130 12.34 10.70 -2.24
N LEU A 131 13.06 9.91 -3.03
CA LEU A 131 12.87 8.45 -3.08
C LEU A 131 13.18 7.74 -1.76
N GLN A 132 14.08 8.26 -0.93
CA GLN A 132 14.40 7.69 0.38
C GLN A 132 13.26 7.93 1.38
N LEU A 133 12.67 9.13 1.36
CA LEU A 133 11.50 9.45 2.18
C LEU A 133 10.30 8.59 1.77
N GLU A 134 10.06 8.48 0.47
CA GLU A 134 9.00 7.64 -0.09
C GLU A 134 9.18 6.15 0.26
N ALA A 135 10.42 5.65 0.29
CA ALA A 135 10.72 4.30 0.73
C ALA A 135 10.31 4.05 2.20
N LEU A 136 10.51 5.02 3.08
CA LEU A 136 10.07 4.92 4.48
C LEU A 136 8.55 4.86 4.59
N LEU A 137 7.83 5.65 3.78
CA LEU A 137 6.37 5.62 3.74
C LEU A 137 5.85 4.27 3.23
N LEU A 138 6.50 3.71 2.20
CA LEU A 138 6.20 2.37 1.67
C LEU A 138 6.40 1.28 2.72
N CYS A 139 7.47 1.33 3.53
CA CYS A 139 7.64 0.42 4.66
C CYS A 139 6.43 0.47 5.62
N GLY A 140 5.95 1.68 5.94
CA GLY A 140 4.76 1.87 6.75
C GLY A 140 3.50 1.27 6.12
N LEU A 141 3.31 1.47 4.81
CA LEU A 141 2.19 0.89 4.07
C LEU A 141 2.24 -0.64 4.07
N ILE A 142 3.42 -1.24 3.85
CA ILE A 142 3.61 -2.69 3.86
C ILE A 142 3.34 -3.27 5.25
N LEU A 143 3.76 -2.59 6.32
CA LEU A 143 3.45 -2.99 7.68
C LEU A 143 1.94 -2.96 7.95
N CYS A 144 1.26 -1.91 7.49
CA CYS A 144 -0.20 -1.82 7.58
C CYS A 144 -0.87 -2.95 6.78
N ALA A 145 -0.38 -3.27 5.59
CA ALA A 145 -0.92 -4.34 4.75
C ALA A 145 -0.84 -5.71 5.44
N HIS A 146 0.26 -6.00 6.15
CA HIS A 146 0.38 -7.22 6.94
C HIS A 146 -0.60 -7.26 8.11
N ALA A 147 -0.76 -6.15 8.84
CA ALA A 147 -1.74 -6.06 9.92
C ALA A 147 -3.17 -6.25 9.41
N MET A 148 -3.50 -5.68 8.24
CA MET A 148 -4.79 -5.86 7.58
C MET A 148 -5.03 -7.32 7.18
N ALA A 149 -4.05 -7.96 6.57
CA ALA A 149 -4.14 -9.36 6.17
C ALA A 149 -4.36 -10.27 7.39
N TRP A 150 -3.62 -10.03 8.47
CA TRP A 150 -3.75 -10.78 9.72
C TRP A 150 -5.13 -10.60 10.36
N GLU A 151 -5.61 -9.36 10.50
CA GLU A 151 -6.91 -9.10 11.11
C GLU A 151 -8.05 -9.69 10.27
N PHE A 152 -7.95 -9.60 8.94
CA PHE A 152 -8.99 -10.17 8.07
C PHE A 152 -9.06 -11.70 8.12
N THR A 153 -7.94 -12.40 8.34
CA THR A 153 -7.92 -13.87 8.43
C THR A 153 -8.28 -14.40 9.82
N THR A 154 -8.17 -13.56 10.87
CA THR A 154 -8.38 -13.95 12.28
C THR A 154 -9.63 -13.36 12.93
N ALA A 155 -10.32 -12.43 12.26
CA ALA A 155 -11.62 -11.88 12.67
C ALA A 155 -12.79 -12.83 12.33
#